data_AF-A0A8T4Z9I2-F1
#
_entry.id   AF-A0A8T4Z9I2-F1
#
_cell.length_a   1.000
_cell.length_b   1.000
_cell.length_c   1.000
_cell.angle_alpha   90.00
_cell.angle_beta   90.00
_cell.angle_gamma   90.00
#
_symmetry.space_group_name_H-M   'P 1'
#
loop_
_entity.id
_entity.type
_entity.pdbx_description
1 polymer ?
#
loop_
_entity_poly.entity_id
_entity_poly.type
_entity_poly.pdbx_seq_one_letter_code
_entity_poly.pdbx_strand_id
1 'polypeptide(L)' 'MNERCLGALEALGYVRRFVEGLGSDSSVRLRVLRELDELIDLLLNGSVADFRSRIERY' A
#
# COMPACT_ATOMS: atom_id res chain seq x y z
N MET A 1 2.07 -1.27 -18.53
CA MET A 1 2.35 -1.62 -17.13
C MET A 1 2.83 -3.06 -17.09
N ASN A 2 3.92 -3.37 -16.39
CA ASN A 2 4.45 -4.75 -16.26
C ASN A 2 3.45 -5.62 -15.46
N GLU A 3 3.26 -6.89 -15.84
CA GLU A 3 2.39 -7.86 -15.14
C GLU A 3 2.70 -7.97 -13.65
N ARG A 4 3.98 -7.78 -13.26
CA ARG A 4 4.40 -7.76 -11.86
C ARG A 4 3.84 -6.55 -11.09
N CYS A 5 3.69 -5.39 -11.74
CA CYS A 5 3.07 -4.21 -11.13
C CYS A 5 1.56 -4.41 -10.95
N LEU A 6 0.90 -5.09 -11.89
CA LEU A 6 -0.52 -5.43 -11.78
C LEU A 6 -0.79 -6.35 -10.57
N GLY A 7 0.00 -7.42 -10.41
CA GLY A 7 -0.13 -8.32 -9.25
C GLY A 7 0.14 -7.63 -7.91
N ALA A 8 1.09 -6.69 -7.87
CA ALA A 8 1.36 -5.89 -6.67
C ALA A 8 0.17 -4.99 -6.28
N LEU A 9 -0.49 -4.37 -7.26
CA LEU A 9 -1.68 -3.56 -7.03
C LEU A 9 -2.87 -4.38 -6.52
N GLU A 10 -3.09 -5.56 -7.10
CA GLU A 10 -4.13 -6.47 -6.64
C GLU A 10 -3.89 -6.93 -5.19
N ALA A 11 -2.64 -7.26 -4.85
CA ALA A 11 -2.26 -7.63 -3.49
C ALA A 11 -2.50 -6.48 -2.49
N LEU A 12 -2.11 -5.25 -2.83
CA LEU A 12 -2.36 -4.09 -1.97
C LEU A 12 -3.85 -3.79 -1.82
N GLY A 13 -4.62 -3.91 -2.91
CA GLY A 13 -6.09 -3.77 -2.86
C GLY A 13 -6.77 -4.85 -2.01
N TYR A 14 -6.23 -6.06 -1.98
CA TYR A 14 -6.68 -7.11 -1.05
C TYR A 14 -6.39 -6.73 0.40
N VAL A 15 -5.17 -6.30 0.71
CA VAL A 15 -4.77 -5.91 2.08
C VAL A 15 -5.61 -4.74 2.58
N ARG A 16 -5.92 -3.75 1.72
CA ARG A 16 -6.80 -2.63 2.05
C ARG A 16 -8.17 -3.10 2.51
N ARG A 17 -8.82 -3.96 1.72
CA ARG A 17 -10.14 -4.54 2.06
C ARG A 17 -10.11 -5.40 3.31
N PHE A 18 -9.03 -6.17 3.50
CA PHE A 18 -8.82 -6.94 4.73
C PHE A 18 -8.78 -6.03 5.96
N VAL A 19 -7.99 -4.96 5.90
CA VAL A 19 -7.86 -3.97 6.98
C VAL A 19 -9.17 -3.21 7.22
N GLU A 20 -9.92 -2.86 6.18
CA GLU A 20 -11.27 -2.28 6.28
C GLU A 20 -12.23 -3.21 7.06
N GLY A 21 -12.12 -4.52 6.85
CA GLY A 21 -12.91 -5.54 7.54
C GLY A 21 -12.47 -5.87 8.97
N LEU A 22 -11.29 -5.40 9.41
CA LEU A 22 -10.86 -5.58 10.80
C LEU A 22 -11.61 -4.61 11.72
N GLY A 23 -12.23 -5.15 12.76
CA GLY A 23 -12.85 -4.40 13.86
C GLY A 23 -11.85 -3.71 14.80
N SER A 24 -10.61 -3.51 14.35
CA SER A 24 -9.55 -2.84 15.09
C SER A 24 -9.86 -1.35 15.30
N ASP A 25 -9.15 -0.75 16.27
CA ASP A 25 -9.20 0.66 16.61
C ASP A 25 -9.19 1.51 15.32
N SER A 26 -10.20 2.38 15.19
CA SER A 26 -10.40 3.22 14.01
C SER A 26 -9.17 4.05 13.66
N SER A 27 -8.36 4.47 14.64
CA SER A 27 -7.14 5.25 14.41
C SER A 27 -6.04 4.40 13.76
N VAL A 28 -5.86 3.16 14.21
CA VAL A 28 -4.89 2.21 13.65
C VAL A 28 -5.32 1.82 12.24
N ARG A 29 -6.61 1.52 12.04
CA ARG A 29 -7.17 1.20 10.73
C ARG A 29 -6.94 2.35 9.73
N LEU A 30 -7.24 3.58 10.11
CA LEU A 30 -7.02 4.76 9.24
C LEU A 30 -5.54 4.97 8.90
N ARG A 31 -4.62 4.75 9.84
CA ARG A 31 -3.17 4.84 9.58
C ARG A 31 -2.71 3.80 8.56
N VAL A 32 -3.16 2.54 8.72
CA VAL A 32 -2.79 1.46 7.80
C VAL A 32 -3.38 1.70 6.41
N LEU A 33 -4.61 2.19 6.31
CA LEU A 33 -5.23 2.52 5.02
C LEU A 33 -4.48 3.65 4.29
N ARG A 34 -4.03 4.67 5.01
CA ARG A 34 -3.20 5.74 4.43
C ARG A 34 -1.87 5.23 3.87
N GLU A 35 -1.16 4.40 4.63
CA GLU A 35 0.11 3.83 4.16
C GLU A 35 -0.10 2.93 2.94
N LEU A 36 -1.21 2.20 2.86
CA LEU A 36 -1.55 1.39 1.67
C LEU A 36 -1.85 2.26 0.44
N ASP A 37 -2.61 3.34 0.60
CA ASP A 37 -2.91 4.28 -0.49
C ASP A 37 -1.62 4.95 -1.01
N GLU A 38 -0.69 5.34 -0.11
CA GLU A 38 0.62 5.90 -0.49
C GLU A 38 1.51 4.89 -1.23
N LEU A 39 1.50 3.61 -0.83
CA LEU A 39 2.24 2.55 -1.52
C LEU A 39 1.68 2.25 -2.91
N ILE A 40 0.36 2.30 -3.07
CA ILE A 40 -0.31 2.16 -4.37
C ILE A 40 0.10 3.31 -5.29
N ASP A 41 0.08 4.56 -4.78
CA ASP A 41 0.48 5.73 -5.56
C ASP A 41 1.95 5.67 -5.97
N LEU A 42 2.86 5.24 -5.08
CA LEU A 42 4.27 5.06 -5.41
C LEU A 42 4.48 3.95 -6.45
N LEU A 43 3.70 2.87 -6.42
CA LEU A 43 3.79 1.80 -7.43
C LEU A 43 3.27 2.24 -8.80
N LEU A 44 2.26 3.11 -8.84
CA LEU A 44 1.65 3.60 -10.07
C LEU A 44 2.45 4.74 -10.71
N ASN A 45 2.99 5.64 -9.88
CA ASN A 45 3.49 6.94 -10.34
C ASN A 45 4.94 7.23 -9.89
N GLY A 46 5.47 6.48 -8.93
CA GLY A 46 6.79 6.74 -8.33
C GLY A 46 7.95 6.08 -9.07
N SER A 47 9.17 6.50 -8.74
CA SER A 47 10.37 5.78 -9.17
C SER A 47 10.71 4.63 -8.21
N VAL A 48 11.43 3.62 -8.70
CA VAL A 48 11.91 2.50 -7.87
C VAL A 48 12.79 2.97 -6.70
N ALA A 49 13.50 4.10 -6.86
CA ALA A 49 14.32 4.67 -5.81
C ALA A 49 13.47 5.22 -4.65
N ASP A 50 12.38 5.91 -4.97
CA ASP A 50 11.47 6.49 -3.97
C ASP A 50 10.80 5.39 -3.14
N PHE A 51 10.40 4.30 -3.79
CA PHE A 51 9.80 3.14 -3.12
C PHE A 51 10.79 2.47 -2.15
N ARG A 52 12.04 2.28 -2.57
CA ARG A 52 13.08 1.64 -1.75
C ARG A 52 13.44 2.49 -0.52
N SER A 53 13.64 3.80 -0.71
CA SER A 53 13.92 4.71 0.40
C SER A 53 12.78 4.80 1.42
N ARG A 54 11.53 4.55 1.02
CA ARG A 54 10.38 4.51 1.94
C ARG A 54 10.37 3.24 2.78
N ILE A 55 10.61 2.09 2.15
CA ILE A 55 10.69 0.80 2.87
C ILE A 55 11.82 0.82 3.90
N GLU A 56 12.98 1.39 3.56
CA GLU A 56 14.14 1.44 4.47
C GLU A 56 13.96 2.36 5.70
N ARG A 57 12.93 3.22 5.71
CA ARG A 57 12.64 4.11 6.85
C ARG A 57 11.80 3.46 7.95
N TYR A 58 11.28 2.26 7.71
CA TYR A 58 10.49 1.46 8.65
C TYR A 58 11.22 0.16 9.00
#